data_AF-A0A5C6A521-F1
#
_entry.id   AF-A0A5C6A521-F1
#
_cell.length_a   1.000
_cell.length_b   1.000
_cell.length_c   1.000
_cell.angle_alpha   90.00
_cell.angle_beta   90.00
_cell.angle_gamma   90.00
#
_symmetry.space_group_name_H-M   'P 1'
#
loop_
_entity.id
_entity.type
_entity.pdbx_description
1 polymer ?
#
loop_
_entity_poly.entity_id
_entity_poly.type
_entity_poly.pdbx_seq_one_letter_code
_entity_poly.pdbx_strand_id
1 'polypeptide(L)'
;MVGFTHIHLNDQFPIELTVYPPSQLGFRFRSSITGKPIERATTAELEKLLAMQHGLESAELDSHLDDMDASPDRWNVYLSLLLPLENVKQNPRYHPEGDALFHSMQVYKLAKQEMPYDEEFLLAALLHDVGKAIDPDDHTLAGLEALEGYITNRTAWLIKHHMEAHKIADRTIGARRRRRLTEHQLFDDLMLLCECDRGGRVPGAIVTEPELALDYIEEIETMFG
;
A
#
# COMPACT_ATOMS: atom_id res chain seq x y z
N MET A 1 -18.12 -4.01 -32.51
CA MET A 1 -17.81 -4.81 -31.30
C MET A 1 -18.55 -4.19 -30.14
N VAL A 2 -19.25 -5.01 -29.38
CA VAL A 2 -19.88 -4.62 -28.12
C VAL A 2 -18.74 -4.32 -27.15
N GLY A 3 -18.50 -3.04 -26.85
CA GLY A 3 -17.55 -2.65 -25.82
C GLY A 3 -18.11 -3.02 -24.45
N PHE A 4 -17.28 -3.62 -23.60
CA PHE A 4 -17.54 -3.83 -22.18
C PHE A 4 -16.24 -3.56 -21.43
N THR A 5 -16.36 -3.21 -20.16
CA THR A 5 -15.22 -3.02 -19.25
C THR A 5 -15.32 -4.09 -18.17
N HIS A 6 -14.23 -4.86 -17.98
CA HIS A 6 -14.10 -5.71 -16.80
C HIS A 6 -13.45 -4.92 -15.68
N ILE A 7 -14.07 -4.92 -14.52
CA ILE A 7 -13.50 -4.42 -13.27
C ILE A 7 -13.33 -5.65 -12.39
N HIS A 8 -12.11 -5.90 -11.94
CA HIS A 8 -11.83 -6.96 -10.97
C HIS A 8 -11.70 -6.27 -9.61
N LEU A 9 -12.36 -6.82 -8.60
CA LEU A 9 -12.30 -6.33 -7.23
C LEU A 9 -11.75 -7.49 -6.39
N ASN A 10 -10.51 -7.35 -5.94
CA ASN A 10 -9.84 -8.33 -5.10
C ASN A 10 -9.92 -7.91 -3.63
N ASP A 11 -11.07 -8.18 -3.00
CA ASP A 11 -11.25 -7.98 -1.56
C ASP A 11 -11.53 -9.33 -0.87
N GLN A 12 -12.24 -9.35 0.26
CA GLN A 12 -12.66 -10.54 0.99
C GLN A 12 -13.23 -11.62 0.06
N PHE A 13 -13.93 -11.20 -1.00
CA PHE A 13 -14.31 -12.05 -2.11
C PHE A 13 -13.80 -11.47 -3.43
N PRO A 14 -13.12 -12.27 -4.28
CA PRO A 14 -12.77 -11.83 -5.62
C PRO A 14 -14.04 -11.72 -6.46
N ILE A 15 -14.35 -10.52 -6.94
CA ILE A 15 -15.52 -10.22 -7.75
C ILE A 15 -15.07 -9.68 -9.10
N GLU A 16 -15.71 -10.16 -10.18
CA GLU A 16 -15.55 -9.60 -11.52
C GLU A 16 -16.85 -8.91 -11.93
N LEU A 17 -16.79 -7.60 -12.17
CA LEU A 17 -17.90 -6.80 -12.69
C LEU A 17 -17.68 -6.54 -14.18
N THR A 18 -18.59 -7.04 -15.02
CA THR A 18 -18.62 -6.67 -16.45
C THR A 18 -19.61 -5.53 -16.67
N VAL A 19 -19.10 -4.34 -16.99
CA VAL A 19 -19.88 -3.13 -17.22
C VAL A 19 -20.14 -2.94 -18.71
N TYR A 20 -21.39 -2.73 -19.08
CA TYR A 20 -21.84 -2.55 -20.46
C TYR A 20 -22.35 -1.11 -20.70
N PRO A 21 -22.21 -0.57 -21.92
CA PRO A 21 -22.72 0.76 -22.24
C PRO A 21 -24.26 0.81 -22.19
N PRO A 22 -24.87 1.97 -21.87
CA PRO A 22 -26.33 2.11 -21.77
C PRO A 22 -27.12 1.63 -23.00
N SER A 23 -26.51 1.69 -24.19
CA SER A 23 -27.08 1.12 -25.44
C SER A 23 -27.44 -0.37 -25.36
N GLN A 24 -26.95 -1.10 -24.37
CA GLN A 24 -27.20 -2.53 -24.15
C GLN A 24 -28.21 -2.79 -23.01
N LEU A 25 -28.85 -1.74 -22.48
CA LEU A 25 -29.97 -1.87 -21.55
C LEU A 25 -31.11 -2.65 -22.22
N GLY A 26 -31.23 -3.94 -21.88
CA GLY A 26 -32.24 -4.85 -22.45
C GLY A 26 -31.66 -6.03 -23.24
N PHE A 27 -30.35 -6.03 -23.52
CA PHE A 27 -29.70 -7.19 -24.11
C PHE A 27 -29.71 -8.36 -23.13
N ARG A 28 -30.09 -9.56 -23.61
CA ARG A 28 -30.11 -10.79 -22.81
C ARG A 28 -28.80 -11.53 -22.97
N PHE A 29 -27.86 -11.21 -22.08
CA PHE A 29 -26.58 -11.90 -21.99
C PHE A 29 -26.76 -13.37 -21.59
N ARG A 30 -25.82 -14.21 -22.02
CA ARG A 30 -25.70 -15.60 -21.61
C ARG A 30 -24.40 -15.80 -20.86
N SER A 31 -24.44 -16.58 -19.79
CA SER A 31 -23.25 -16.97 -19.04
C SER A 31 -22.32 -17.75 -19.96
N SER A 32 -21.04 -17.36 -20.00
CA SER A 32 -19.99 -18.08 -20.73
C SER A 32 -19.70 -19.46 -20.13
N ILE A 33 -20.00 -19.66 -18.84
CA ILE A 33 -19.78 -20.92 -18.12
C ILE A 33 -20.93 -21.90 -18.34
N THR A 34 -22.18 -21.44 -18.24
CA THR A 34 -23.36 -22.33 -18.26
C THR A 34 -24.15 -22.29 -19.56
N GLY A 35 -23.90 -21.32 -20.44
CA GLY A 35 -24.65 -21.09 -21.68
C GLY A 35 -26.09 -20.61 -21.49
N LYS A 36 -26.56 -20.54 -20.24
CA LYS A 36 -27.91 -20.09 -19.88
C LYS A 36 -27.98 -18.56 -19.86
N PRO A 37 -29.17 -17.96 -20.05
CA PRO A 37 -29.36 -16.52 -19.83
C PRO A 37 -28.85 -16.12 -18.44
N ILE A 38 -28.12 -15.01 -18.34
CA ILE A 38 -27.68 -14.46 -17.05
C ILE A 38 -28.92 -14.01 -16.27
N GLU A 39 -29.02 -14.46 -15.03
CA GLU A 39 -30.10 -14.05 -14.12
C GLU A 39 -29.99 -12.55 -13.85
N ARG A 40 -31.14 -11.87 -13.83
CA ARG A 40 -31.19 -10.43 -13.60
C ARG A 40 -31.65 -10.22 -12.16
N ALA A 41 -30.91 -9.40 -11.45
CA ALA A 41 -31.29 -8.88 -10.14
C ALA A 41 -31.19 -7.35 -10.19
N THR A 42 -32.16 -6.68 -9.58
CA THR A 42 -32.00 -5.29 -9.15
C THR A 42 -31.02 -5.22 -7.98
N THR A 43 -30.52 -4.02 -7.66
CA THR A 43 -29.61 -3.82 -6.51
C THR A 43 -30.22 -4.38 -5.22
N ALA A 44 -31.50 -4.08 -4.95
CA ALA A 44 -32.21 -4.57 -3.76
C ALA A 44 -32.39 -6.11 -3.75
N GLU A 45 -32.59 -6.74 -4.92
CA GLU A 45 -32.65 -8.20 -5.00
C GLU A 45 -31.28 -8.84 -4.76
N LEU A 46 -30.21 -8.23 -5.29
CA LEU A 46 -28.84 -8.68 -5.08
C LEU A 46 -28.44 -8.58 -3.61
N GLU A 47 -28.72 -7.45 -2.96
CA GLU A 47 -28.49 -7.25 -1.51
C GLU A 47 -29.19 -8.34 -0.69
N LYS A 48 -30.45 -8.63 -1.01
CA LYS A 48 -31.22 -9.68 -0.32
C LYS A 48 -30.63 -11.08 -0.53
N LEU A 49 -30.15 -11.39 -1.74
CA LEU A 49 -29.50 -12.66 -2.04
C LEU A 49 -28.21 -12.82 -1.24
N LEU A 50 -27.39 -11.78 -1.18
CA LEU A 50 -26.15 -11.77 -0.39
C LEU A 50 -26.44 -11.93 1.11
N ALA A 51 -27.42 -11.19 1.64
CA ALA A 51 -27.87 -11.31 3.03
C ALA A 51 -28.31 -12.75 3.37
N MET A 52 -29.10 -13.38 2.51
CA MET A 52 -29.54 -14.76 2.72
C MET A 52 -28.40 -15.78 2.59
N GLN A 53 -27.51 -15.61 1.63
CA GLN A 53 -26.42 -16.55 1.36
C GLN A 53 -25.36 -16.53 2.46
N HIS A 54 -25.05 -15.35 2.98
CA HIS A 54 -23.99 -15.14 3.96
C HIS A 54 -24.49 -14.98 5.39
N GLY A 55 -25.82 -14.99 5.60
CA GLY A 55 -26.43 -14.84 6.91
C GLY A 55 -26.26 -13.44 7.51
N LEU A 56 -26.12 -12.43 6.66
CA LEU A 56 -25.93 -11.03 7.06
C LEU A 56 -27.28 -10.37 7.32
N GLU A 57 -27.44 -9.68 8.44
CA GLU A 57 -28.58 -8.80 8.67
C GLU A 57 -28.34 -7.42 8.00
N SER A 58 -29.40 -6.76 7.53
CA SER A 58 -29.28 -5.44 6.87
C SER A 58 -28.54 -4.42 7.76
N ALA A 59 -28.76 -4.48 9.07
CA ALA A 59 -28.09 -3.61 10.04
C ALA A 59 -26.59 -3.91 10.18
N GLU A 60 -26.16 -5.16 9.96
CA GLU A 60 -24.74 -5.51 9.94
C GLU A 60 -24.07 -4.97 8.67
N LEU A 61 -24.77 -5.02 7.52
CA LEU A 61 -24.29 -4.45 6.26
C LEU A 61 -24.19 -2.92 6.35
N ASP A 62 -25.22 -2.26 6.86
CA ASP A 62 -25.22 -0.81 7.09
C ASP A 62 -24.09 -0.41 8.05
N SER A 63 -23.86 -1.17 9.13
CA SER A 63 -22.73 -0.95 10.04
C SER A 63 -21.37 -1.14 9.37
N HIS A 64 -21.21 -2.14 8.49
CA HIS A 64 -19.95 -2.33 7.77
C HIS A 64 -19.71 -1.21 6.75
N LEU A 65 -20.76 -0.73 6.07
CA LEU A 65 -20.67 0.41 5.17
C LEU A 65 -20.32 1.69 5.95
N ASP A 66 -20.96 1.91 7.11
CA ASP A 66 -20.66 3.03 8.00
C ASP A 66 -19.22 2.94 8.54
N ASP A 67 -18.72 1.74 8.87
CA ASP A 67 -17.33 1.53 9.30
C ASP A 67 -16.33 1.78 8.15
N MET A 68 -16.68 1.40 6.91
CA MET A 68 -15.89 1.71 5.71
C MET A 68 -15.85 3.21 5.44
N ASP A 69 -17.00 3.90 5.53
CA ASP A 69 -17.11 5.35 5.35
C ASP A 69 -16.49 6.15 6.50
N ALA A 70 -16.44 5.58 7.72
CA ALA A 70 -15.83 6.18 8.90
C ALA A 70 -14.33 5.87 9.04
N SER A 71 -13.83 4.84 8.37
CA SER A 71 -12.40 4.54 8.33
C SER A 71 -11.68 5.67 7.58
N PRO A 72 -10.67 6.33 8.20
CA PRO A 72 -9.96 7.38 7.51
C PRO A 72 -9.27 6.76 6.30
N ASP A 73 -9.52 7.35 5.13
CA ASP A 73 -8.83 7.02 3.89
C ASP A 73 -7.32 6.87 4.16
N ARG A 74 -6.77 5.69 3.84
CA ARG A 74 -5.40 5.31 4.16
C ARG A 74 -4.38 6.30 3.59
N TRP A 75 -4.68 6.96 2.47
CA TRP A 75 -3.82 7.98 1.88
C TRP A 75 -3.70 9.21 2.76
N ASN A 76 -4.81 9.64 3.37
CA ASN A 76 -4.80 10.73 4.35
C ASN A 76 -4.02 10.35 5.62
N VAL A 77 -4.12 9.09 6.06
CA VAL A 77 -3.31 8.58 7.17
C VAL A 77 -1.82 8.68 6.83
N TYR A 78 -1.40 8.15 5.68
CA TYR A 78 -0.01 8.22 5.23
C TYR A 78 0.49 9.66 5.12
N LEU A 79 -0.30 10.55 4.50
CA LEU A 79 0.06 11.96 4.38
C LEU A 79 0.24 12.62 5.75
N SER A 80 -0.68 12.38 6.68
CA SER A 80 -0.61 12.92 8.04
C SER A 80 0.61 12.42 8.85
N LEU A 81 1.11 11.22 8.52
CA LEU A 81 2.33 10.66 9.11
C LEU A 81 3.62 11.17 8.44
N LEU A 82 3.56 11.50 7.15
CA LEU A 82 4.70 12.03 6.39
C LEU A 82 5.00 13.50 6.73
N LEU A 83 3.98 14.37 6.73
CA LEU A 83 4.18 15.82 6.88
C LEU A 83 4.98 16.22 8.15
N PRO A 84 4.77 15.60 9.33
CA PRO A 84 5.57 15.90 10.52
C PRO A 84 7.09 15.68 10.35
N LEU A 85 7.50 14.79 9.44
CA LEU A 85 8.92 14.47 9.22
C LEU A 85 9.75 15.67 8.71
N GLU A 86 9.12 16.69 8.13
CA GLU A 86 9.80 17.92 7.68
C GLU A 86 10.51 18.63 8.85
N ASN A 87 9.92 18.51 10.04
CA ASN A 87 10.43 19.10 11.28
C ASN A 87 11.43 18.19 12.00
N VAL A 88 11.64 16.96 11.53
CA VAL A 88 12.55 15.98 12.13
C VAL A 88 13.93 16.10 11.49
N LYS A 89 14.77 16.97 12.06
CA LYS A 89 16.16 17.15 11.60
C LYS A 89 17.01 15.91 11.86
N GLN A 90 17.61 15.37 10.81
CA GLN A 90 18.50 14.23 10.91
C GLN A 90 19.93 14.66 11.26
N ASN A 91 20.74 13.71 11.73
CA ASN A 91 22.13 13.97 12.04
C ASN A 91 22.93 14.25 10.75
N PRO A 92 23.50 15.46 10.57
CA PRO A 92 24.17 15.85 9.31
C PRO A 92 25.38 14.98 8.94
N ARG A 93 25.96 14.25 9.90
CA ARG A 93 27.06 13.31 9.62
C ARG A 93 26.59 12.10 8.80
N TYR A 94 25.38 11.63 9.04
CA TYR A 94 24.83 10.42 8.44
C TYR A 94 23.76 10.72 7.38
N HIS A 95 23.09 11.86 7.53
CA HIS A 95 22.03 12.37 6.69
C HIS A 95 22.32 13.82 6.32
N PRO A 96 23.26 14.08 5.40
CA PRO A 96 23.62 15.43 4.97
C PRO A 96 22.49 16.14 4.20
N GLU A 97 21.46 15.40 3.79
CA GLU A 97 20.31 15.88 3.03
C GLU A 97 19.35 16.79 3.84
N GLY A 98 19.28 16.62 5.17
CA GLY A 98 18.49 17.51 6.03
C GLY A 98 17.49 16.78 6.93
N ASP A 99 16.20 16.94 6.64
CA ASP A 99 15.11 16.34 7.43
C ASP A 99 14.64 14.98 6.90
N ALA A 100 13.88 14.28 7.74
CA ALA A 100 13.39 12.95 7.45
C ALA A 100 12.36 12.92 6.31
N LEU A 101 11.58 13.99 6.10
CA LEU A 101 10.64 14.02 4.98
C LEU A 101 11.41 14.05 3.66
N PHE A 102 12.38 14.97 3.56
CA PHE A 102 13.22 15.07 2.39
C PHE A 102 13.99 13.77 2.12
N HIS A 103 14.44 13.09 3.17
CA HIS A 103 15.02 11.74 3.07
C HIS A 103 14.01 10.74 2.47
N SER A 104 12.83 10.57 3.06
CA SER A 104 11.78 9.67 2.56
C SER A 104 11.45 9.91 1.09
N MET A 105 11.37 11.17 0.66
CA MET A 105 11.08 11.50 -0.73
C MET A 105 12.21 11.09 -1.70
N GLN A 106 13.47 11.14 -1.26
CA GLN A 106 14.59 10.61 -2.05
C GLN A 106 14.55 9.08 -2.12
N VAL A 107 14.27 8.41 -1.01
CA VAL A 107 14.18 6.94 -0.95
C VAL A 107 13.05 6.45 -1.85
N TYR A 108 11.87 7.08 -1.79
CA TYR A 108 10.75 6.81 -2.68
C TYR A 108 11.14 6.99 -4.16
N LYS A 109 11.82 8.09 -4.50
CA LYS A 109 12.25 8.35 -5.88
C LYS A 109 13.14 7.23 -6.42
N LEU A 110 14.08 6.74 -5.62
CA LEU A 110 14.95 5.62 -6.00
C LEU A 110 14.16 4.32 -6.10
N ALA A 111 13.30 4.04 -5.12
CA ALA A 111 12.43 2.87 -5.14
C ALA A 111 11.53 2.83 -6.39
N LYS A 112 10.99 3.99 -6.81
CA LYS A 112 10.21 4.14 -8.05
C LYS A 112 11.01 3.85 -9.32
N GLN A 113 12.32 4.11 -9.32
CA GLN A 113 13.16 3.80 -10.48
C GLN A 113 13.39 2.29 -10.62
N GLU A 114 13.45 1.57 -9.50
CA GLU A 114 13.71 0.14 -9.46
C GLU A 114 12.41 -0.69 -9.61
N MET A 115 11.35 -0.34 -8.88
CA MET A 115 10.06 -1.05 -8.87
C MET A 115 8.86 -0.09 -9.01
N PRO A 116 8.66 0.53 -10.18
CA PRO A 116 7.67 1.58 -10.41
C PRO A 116 6.21 1.16 -10.25
N TYR A 117 5.91 -0.13 -10.27
CA TYR A 117 4.55 -0.69 -10.22
C TYR A 117 4.30 -1.57 -8.99
N ASP A 118 5.23 -1.61 -8.03
CA ASP A 118 5.08 -2.39 -6.80
C ASP A 118 4.62 -1.47 -5.67
N GLU A 119 3.30 -1.35 -5.49
CA GLU A 119 2.67 -0.48 -4.47
C GLU A 119 3.22 -0.76 -3.06
N GLU A 120 3.26 -2.01 -2.64
CA GLU A 120 3.75 -2.42 -1.32
C GLU A 120 5.22 -1.97 -1.07
N PHE A 121 6.08 -2.11 -2.08
CA PHE A 121 7.47 -1.68 -1.97
C PHE A 121 7.62 -0.16 -1.94
N LEU A 122 6.87 0.56 -2.79
CA LEU A 122 6.90 2.02 -2.81
C LEU A 122 6.38 2.62 -1.49
N LEU A 123 5.34 2.03 -0.91
CA LEU A 123 4.85 2.40 0.42
C LEU A 123 5.90 2.11 1.49
N ALA A 124 6.57 0.96 1.45
CA ALA A 124 7.65 0.65 2.39
C ALA A 124 8.78 1.70 2.31
N ALA A 125 9.18 2.09 1.09
CA ALA A 125 10.20 3.11 0.87
C ALA A 125 9.78 4.49 1.39
N LEU A 126 8.54 4.91 1.13
CA LEU A 126 8.03 6.21 1.55
C LEU A 126 7.83 6.30 3.07
N LEU A 127 7.36 5.21 3.69
CA LEU A 127 6.88 5.21 5.06
C LEU A 127 7.85 4.62 6.09
N HIS A 128 9.02 4.08 5.69
CA HIS A 128 9.91 3.34 6.61
C HIS A 128 10.34 4.12 7.88
N ASP A 129 10.36 5.45 7.78
CA ASP A 129 10.89 6.34 8.81
C ASP A 129 9.82 7.21 9.50
N VAL A 130 8.51 7.02 9.22
CA VAL A 130 7.44 7.88 9.78
C VAL A 130 7.41 7.89 11.31
N GLY A 131 7.82 6.80 11.94
CA GLY A 131 7.89 6.74 13.40
C GLY A 131 8.91 7.69 14.02
N LYS A 132 9.85 8.28 13.25
CA LYS A 132 10.80 9.27 13.76
C LYS A 132 10.13 10.54 14.25
N ALA A 133 8.93 10.87 13.76
CA ALA A 133 8.14 11.98 14.27
C ALA A 133 7.33 11.63 15.53
N ILE A 134 7.20 10.34 15.87
CA ILE A 134 6.39 9.82 16.97
C ILE A 134 7.29 9.48 18.16
N ASP A 135 8.21 8.54 17.95
CA ASP A 135 9.21 8.11 18.93
C ASP A 135 10.55 7.90 18.20
N PRO A 136 11.49 8.86 18.29
CA PRO A 136 12.81 8.73 17.66
C PRO A 136 13.66 7.58 18.23
N ASP A 137 13.42 7.14 19.47
CA ASP A 137 14.24 6.11 20.13
C ASP A 137 13.86 4.69 19.67
N ASP A 138 12.57 4.47 19.34
CA ASP A 138 12.07 3.23 18.73
C ASP A 138 11.14 3.50 17.53
N HIS A 139 11.69 4.22 16.54
CA HIS A 139 10.92 4.71 15.39
C HIS A 139 10.32 3.58 14.55
N THR A 140 10.96 2.42 14.53
CA THR A 140 10.46 1.27 13.75
C THR A 140 9.18 0.72 14.39
N LEU A 141 9.15 0.56 15.72
CA LEU A 141 7.94 0.10 16.40
C LEU A 141 6.83 1.15 16.30
N ALA A 142 7.13 2.41 16.63
CA ALA A 142 6.15 3.49 16.60
C ALA A 142 5.54 3.71 15.20
N GLY A 143 6.37 3.60 14.14
CA GLY A 143 5.88 3.67 12.77
C GLY A 143 4.96 2.51 12.40
N LEU A 144 5.29 1.28 12.81
CA LEU A 144 4.45 0.11 12.55
C LEU A 144 3.12 0.15 13.31
N GLU A 145 3.11 0.63 14.56
CA GLU A 145 1.88 0.81 15.33
C GLU A 145 0.99 1.88 14.69
N ALA A 146 1.56 2.99 14.21
CA ALA A 146 0.81 4.04 13.54
C ALA A 146 0.25 3.62 12.17
N LEU A 147 0.88 2.65 11.51
CA LEU A 147 0.48 2.13 10.20
C LEU A 147 -0.38 0.85 10.32
N GLU A 148 -0.63 0.35 11.53
CA GLU A 148 -1.38 -0.88 11.76
C GLU A 148 -2.80 -0.76 11.17
N GLY A 149 -3.20 -1.78 10.40
CA GLY A 149 -4.49 -1.78 9.69
C GLY A 149 -4.51 -0.98 8.39
N TYR A 150 -3.49 -0.17 8.10
CA TYR A 150 -3.39 0.61 6.87
C TYR A 150 -2.42 0.03 5.85
N ILE A 151 -1.45 -0.80 6.25
CA ILE A 151 -0.45 -1.40 5.35
C ILE A 151 -0.55 -2.92 5.29
N THR A 152 -0.09 -3.52 4.20
CA THR A 152 -0.02 -4.98 4.04
C THR A 152 1.06 -5.60 4.92
N ASN A 153 0.98 -6.92 5.11
CA ASN A 153 2.03 -7.69 5.81
C ASN A 153 3.41 -7.57 5.15
N ARG A 154 3.47 -7.44 3.81
CA ARG A 154 4.74 -7.30 3.09
C ARG A 154 5.37 -5.95 3.39
N THR A 155 4.60 -4.86 3.27
CA THR A 155 5.05 -3.50 3.59
C THR A 155 5.50 -3.41 5.04
N ALA A 156 4.70 -3.93 5.98
CA ALA A 156 5.05 -3.98 7.39
C ALA A 156 6.34 -4.76 7.65
N TRP A 157 6.56 -5.88 6.95
CA TRP A 157 7.79 -6.66 7.10
C TRP A 157 9.02 -5.91 6.60
N LEU A 158 8.94 -5.24 5.45
CA LEU A 158 10.04 -4.42 4.91
C LEU A 158 10.40 -3.27 5.87
N ILE A 159 9.39 -2.53 6.34
CA ILE A 159 9.57 -1.45 7.32
C ILE A 159 10.17 -2.01 8.62
N LYS A 160 9.67 -3.13 9.13
CA LYS A 160 10.19 -3.74 10.37
C LYS A 160 11.68 -4.08 10.30
N HIS A 161 12.16 -4.49 9.13
CA HIS A 161 13.50 -5.06 8.98
C HIS A 161 14.52 -4.11 8.33
N HIS A 162 14.13 -2.89 7.92
CA HIS A 162 15.02 -1.95 7.21
C HIS A 162 16.32 -1.65 8.00
N MET A 163 16.25 -1.48 9.32
CA MET A 163 17.45 -1.28 10.16
C MET A 163 18.32 -2.53 10.28
N GLU A 164 17.76 -3.73 10.16
CA GLU A 164 18.57 -4.95 10.10
C GLU A 164 19.29 -5.08 8.75
N ALA A 165 18.71 -4.56 7.66
CA ALA A 165 19.36 -4.49 6.35
C ALA A 165 20.60 -3.57 6.39
N HIS A 166 20.54 -2.41 7.05
CA HIS A 166 21.72 -1.58 7.30
C HIS A 166 22.80 -2.34 8.06
N LYS A 167 22.43 -3.08 9.11
CA LYS A 167 23.38 -3.91 9.88
C LYS A 167 24.02 -5.01 9.01
N ILE A 168 23.31 -5.52 8.00
CA ILE A 168 23.89 -6.43 7.00
C ILE A 168 24.93 -5.68 6.14
N ALA A 169 24.56 -4.53 5.58
CA ALA A 169 25.42 -3.72 4.73
C ALA A 169 26.71 -3.28 5.46
N ASP A 170 26.56 -2.86 6.72
CA ASP A 170 27.67 -2.44 7.58
C ASP A 170 28.44 -3.62 8.20
N ARG A 171 28.02 -4.87 7.93
CA ARG A 171 28.61 -6.13 8.44
C ARG A 171 28.63 -6.23 9.96
N THR A 172 27.66 -5.62 10.63
CA THR A 172 27.51 -5.61 12.09
C THR A 172 26.43 -6.56 12.61
N ILE A 173 25.64 -7.15 11.70
CA ILE A 173 24.59 -8.11 12.08
C ILE A 173 25.16 -9.43 12.61
N GLY A 174 24.51 -10.01 13.61
CA GLY A 174 24.85 -11.35 14.11
C GLY A 174 24.51 -12.45 13.12
N ALA A 175 25.38 -13.47 13.00
CA ALA A 175 25.26 -14.55 12.02
C ALA A 175 23.89 -15.25 12.01
N ARG A 176 23.29 -15.51 13.19
CA ARG A 176 21.97 -16.15 13.30
C ARG A 176 20.85 -15.27 12.73
N ARG A 177 20.87 -13.97 13.00
CA ARG A 177 19.88 -13.02 12.48
C ARG A 177 20.02 -12.86 10.97
N ARG A 178 21.27 -12.71 10.48
CA ARG A 178 21.57 -12.66 9.05
C ARG A 178 21.01 -13.87 8.31
N ARG A 179 21.29 -15.07 8.80
CA ARG A 179 20.80 -16.31 8.17
C ARG A 179 19.27 -16.32 8.05
N ARG A 180 18.56 -15.97 9.12
CA ARG A 180 17.09 -15.92 9.12
C ARG A 180 16.54 -14.90 8.11
N LEU A 181 17.18 -13.73 7.98
CA LEU A 181 16.78 -12.72 6.99
C LEU A 181 17.03 -13.22 5.57
N THR A 182 18.21 -13.80 5.30
CA THR A 182 18.59 -14.31 3.97
C THR A 182 17.72 -15.49 3.49
N GLU A 183 17.14 -16.25 4.41
CA GLU A 183 16.22 -17.36 4.08
C GLU A 183 14.78 -16.87 3.82
N HIS A 184 14.47 -15.58 4.05
CA HIS A 184 13.13 -15.03 3.84
C HIS A 184 12.89 -14.67 2.37
N GLN A 185 11.67 -14.88 1.86
CA GLN A 185 11.33 -14.62 0.45
C GLN A 185 11.48 -13.14 0.05
N LEU A 186 11.31 -12.23 1.00
CA LEU A 186 11.41 -10.76 0.80
C LEU A 186 12.84 -10.23 1.03
N PHE A 187 13.84 -11.12 1.11
CA PHE A 187 15.21 -10.70 1.41
C PHE A 187 15.78 -9.75 0.36
N ASP A 188 15.57 -10.05 -0.92
CA ASP A 188 16.10 -9.24 -2.01
C ASP A 188 15.43 -7.86 -2.03
N ASP A 189 14.11 -7.79 -1.87
CA ASP A 189 13.37 -6.52 -1.71
C ASP A 189 13.90 -5.72 -0.53
N LEU A 190 14.15 -6.35 0.62
CA LEU A 190 14.70 -5.67 1.79
C LEU A 190 16.09 -5.09 1.55
N MET A 191 16.93 -5.81 0.80
CA MET A 191 18.26 -5.32 0.43
C MET A 191 18.16 -4.17 -0.57
N LEU A 192 17.25 -4.25 -1.54
CA LEU A 192 16.97 -3.16 -2.47
C LEU A 192 16.44 -1.91 -1.75
N LEU A 193 15.53 -2.07 -0.78
CA LEU A 193 15.08 -0.97 0.07
C LEU A 193 16.26 -0.34 0.83
N CYS A 194 17.18 -1.15 1.35
CA CYS A 194 18.39 -0.65 2.00
C CYS A 194 19.30 0.13 1.05
N GLU A 195 19.42 -0.30 -0.21
CA GLU A 195 20.16 0.43 -1.23
C GLU A 195 19.52 1.79 -1.54
N CYS A 196 18.19 1.84 -1.68
CA CYS A 196 17.43 3.07 -1.85
C CYS A 196 17.58 4.02 -0.64
N ASP A 197 17.45 3.51 0.58
CA ASP A 197 17.62 4.30 1.83
C ASP A 197 19.02 4.94 1.88
N ARG A 198 20.07 4.14 1.66
CA ARG A 198 21.44 4.65 1.67
C ARG A 198 21.70 5.63 0.52
N GLY A 199 21.07 5.40 -0.63
CA GLY A 199 21.14 6.27 -1.79
C GLY A 199 20.39 7.61 -1.60
N GLY A 200 19.35 7.64 -0.76
CA GLY A 200 18.49 8.79 -0.50
C GLY A 200 19.10 9.87 0.40
N ARG A 201 20.43 10.05 0.35
CA ARG A 201 21.21 10.91 1.25
C ARG A 201 21.97 11.99 0.48
N VAL A 202 21.31 12.56 -0.54
CA VAL A 202 21.92 13.52 -1.48
C VAL A 202 21.42 14.94 -1.14
N PRO A 203 22.31 15.86 -0.72
CA PRO A 203 21.94 17.25 -0.51
C PRO A 203 21.42 17.91 -1.79
N GLY A 204 20.31 18.65 -1.68
CA GLY A 204 19.73 19.39 -2.81
C GLY A 204 19.19 18.51 -3.95
N ALA A 205 18.93 17.23 -3.69
CA ALA A 205 18.25 16.36 -4.64
C ALA A 205 16.88 16.92 -5.05
N ILE A 206 16.52 16.75 -6.32
CA ILE A 206 15.18 17.06 -6.80
C ILE A 206 14.28 15.88 -6.46
N VAL A 207 13.28 16.11 -5.63
CA VAL A 207 12.26 15.13 -5.22
C VAL A 207 10.88 15.64 -5.60
N THR A 208 9.90 14.74 -5.58
CA THR A 208 8.48 15.09 -5.72
C THR A 208 7.91 15.49 -4.36
N GLU A 209 6.73 16.14 -4.39
CA GLU A 209 5.94 16.38 -3.18
C GLU A 209 5.27 15.08 -2.69
N PRO A 210 5.01 14.92 -1.37
CA PRO A 210 4.40 13.73 -0.79
C PRO A 210 3.04 13.39 -1.41
N GLU A 211 2.20 14.38 -1.66
CA GLU A 211 0.86 14.20 -2.24
C GLU A 211 0.97 13.55 -3.62
N LEU A 212 1.84 14.06 -4.49
CA LEU A 212 2.05 13.49 -5.82
C LEU A 212 2.67 12.09 -5.79
N ALA A 213 3.44 11.76 -4.74
CA ALA A 213 3.95 10.41 -4.56
C ALA A 213 2.85 9.44 -4.16
N LEU A 214 1.95 9.84 -3.27
CA LEU A 214 0.79 9.06 -2.84
C LEU A 214 -0.22 8.88 -3.97
N ASP A 215 -0.57 9.95 -4.69
CA ASP A 215 -1.44 9.90 -5.87
C ASP A 215 -0.94 8.86 -6.89
N TYR A 216 0.38 8.86 -7.14
CA TYR A 216 0.99 7.87 -8.05
C TYR A 216 0.85 6.43 -7.55
N ILE A 217 0.97 6.19 -6.23
CA ILE A 217 0.83 4.85 -5.66
C ILE A 217 -0.63 4.41 -5.69
N GLU A 218 -1.57 5.32 -5.39
CA GLU A 218 -3.02 5.08 -5.48
C GLU A 218 -3.46 4.71 -6.90
N GLU A 219 -2.90 5.38 -7.91
CA GLU A 219 -3.15 5.04 -9.32
C GLU A 219 -2.72 3.61 -9.67
N ILE A 220 -1.62 3.09 -9.08
CA ILE A 220 -1.19 1.70 -9.31
C ILE A 220 -2.23 0.72 -8.79
N GLU A 221 -2.72 0.93 -7.57
CA GLU A 221 -3.79 0.09 -7.00
C GLU A 221 -5.03 0.12 -7.90
N THR A 222 -5.45 1.30 -8.34
CA THR A 222 -6.64 1.44 -9.19
C THR A 222 -6.47 0.77 -10.56
N MET A 223 -5.24 0.73 -11.10
CA MET A 223 -4.95 0.16 -12.42
C MET A 223 -4.73 -1.36 -12.41
N PHE A 224 -4.28 -1.92 -11.28
CA PHE A 224 -3.81 -3.31 -11.20
C PHE A 224 -4.37 -4.15 -10.03
N GLY A 225 -5.08 -3.53 -9.08
CA GLY A 225 -5.84 -4.19 -8.01
C GLY A 225 -7.17 -4.75 -8.50
#